data_AF-A0AAU0HQ88-F1
#
_entry.id   AF-A0AAU0HQ88-F1
#
_cell.length_a   1.000
_cell.length_b   1.000
_cell.length_c   1.000
_cell.angle_alpha   90.00
_cell.angle_beta   90.00
_cell.angle_gamma   90.00
#
_symmetry.space_group_name_H-M   'P 1'
#
loop_
_entity.id
_entity.type
_entity.pdbx_description
1 polymer ?
#
loop_
_entity_poly.entity_id
_entity_poly.type
_entity_poly.pdbx_seq_one_letter_code
_entity_poly.pdbx_strand_id
1 'polypeptide(L)'
;MNVIAVIPARDESARLPAALAALRREGVTAIVVANGCRDATAAVAHKHGAFVIETPPLAGGVGEARAIGLEIALLRRPSWVMTTDADCTLAHGTATVLARALDDAEAAFGRVVPDAGEFANLPAAVRQHGLLEDRRDSLRALIDGIMAALPWNPTPCHGQSPGALIAWRPDAYRASGGIAPLPREEDRRMAVALSAARLRVARPWDAVVVASCRLRGRAPGGMATTIAARTRADLSAETAALDDECSALEHRLAMLLPPSAWPALPARYEGVCDVLAVRQTAI
;
A
#
# COMPACT_ATOMS: atom_id res chain seq x y z
N MET A 1 -17.69 -11.51 -6.65
CA MET A 1 -17.91 -10.69 -5.43
C MET A 1 -18.07 -9.24 -5.84
N ASN A 2 -18.93 -8.46 -5.18
CA ASN A 2 -19.10 -7.04 -5.48
C ASN A 2 -18.08 -6.22 -4.67
N VAL A 3 -16.95 -5.87 -5.29
CA VAL A 3 -15.86 -5.13 -4.62
C VAL A 3 -15.72 -3.76 -5.26
N ILE A 4 -15.57 -2.72 -4.43
CA ILE A 4 -15.40 -1.35 -4.89
C ILE A 4 -14.10 -0.78 -4.34
N ALA A 5 -13.24 -0.33 -5.23
CA ALA A 5 -12.05 0.45 -4.92
C ALA A 5 -12.30 1.94 -5.15
N VAL A 6 -11.87 2.75 -4.20
CA VAL A 6 -11.88 4.22 -4.28
C VAL A 6 -10.46 4.72 -4.57
N ILE A 7 -10.31 5.45 -5.66
CA ILE A 7 -9.07 6.08 -6.09
C ILE A 7 -9.21 7.60 -5.97
N PRO A 8 -8.57 8.26 -4.99
CA PRO A 8 -8.38 9.70 -5.05
C PRO A 8 -7.37 10.03 -6.16
N ALA A 9 -7.70 10.99 -7.03
CA ALA A 9 -6.83 11.39 -8.13
C ALA A 9 -6.73 12.91 -8.24
N ARG A 10 -5.52 13.43 -8.48
CA ARG A 10 -5.27 14.85 -8.77
C ARG A 10 -4.19 15.00 -9.82
N ASP A 11 -4.58 15.36 -11.05
CA ASP A 11 -3.65 15.51 -12.18
C ASP A 11 -2.84 14.21 -12.46
N GLU A 12 -3.54 13.07 -12.59
CA GLU A 12 -2.98 11.71 -12.73
C GLU A 12 -3.36 11.02 -14.05
N SER A 13 -3.77 11.77 -15.08
CA SER A 13 -4.23 11.23 -16.37
C SER A 13 -3.24 10.26 -17.04
N ALA A 14 -1.94 10.42 -16.78
CA ALA A 14 -0.89 9.56 -17.32
C ALA A 14 -0.75 8.20 -16.61
N ARG A 15 -1.03 8.12 -15.30
CA ARG A 15 -0.76 6.92 -14.47
C ARG A 15 -2.03 6.15 -14.15
N LEU A 16 -3.16 6.85 -14.05
CA LEU A 16 -4.47 6.29 -13.75
C LEU A 16 -4.88 5.11 -14.68
N PRO A 17 -4.57 5.09 -15.99
CA PRO A 17 -4.92 3.95 -16.86
C PRO A 17 -4.38 2.61 -16.35
N ALA A 18 -3.14 2.57 -15.86
CA ALA A 18 -2.52 1.34 -15.37
C ALA A 18 -3.18 0.88 -14.06
N ALA A 19 -3.48 1.81 -13.15
CA ALA A 19 -4.19 1.53 -11.90
C ALA A 19 -5.59 0.94 -12.17
N LEU A 20 -6.35 1.55 -13.06
CA LEU A 20 -7.69 1.07 -13.44
C LEU A 20 -7.65 -0.27 -14.18
N ALA A 21 -6.64 -0.50 -15.03
CA ALA A 21 -6.45 -1.79 -15.69
C ALA A 21 -6.14 -2.91 -14.69
N ALA A 22 -5.31 -2.63 -13.67
CA ALA A 22 -5.01 -3.59 -12.60
C ALA A 22 -6.25 -3.95 -11.77
N LEU A 23 -7.06 -2.96 -11.38
CA LEU A 23 -8.33 -3.21 -10.68
C LEU A 23 -9.31 -4.02 -11.51
N ARG A 24 -9.47 -3.69 -12.80
CA ARG A 24 -10.34 -4.43 -13.72
C ARG A 24 -9.89 -5.89 -13.87
N ARG A 25 -8.58 -6.13 -13.94
CA ARG A 25 -8.00 -7.49 -14.00
C ARG A 25 -8.31 -8.31 -12.74
N GLU A 26 -8.39 -7.66 -11.59
CA GLU A 26 -8.77 -8.26 -10.30
C GLU A 26 -10.30 -8.35 -10.10
N GLY A 27 -11.11 -7.90 -11.07
CA GLY A 27 -12.58 -7.89 -10.96
C GLY A 27 -13.12 -6.84 -9.97
N VAL A 28 -12.35 -5.78 -9.69
CA VAL A 28 -12.71 -4.71 -8.75
C VAL A 28 -13.29 -3.51 -9.50
N THR A 29 -14.46 -3.04 -9.06
CA THR A 29 -15.09 -1.83 -9.64
C THR A 29 -14.41 -0.58 -9.08
N ALA A 30 -14.08 0.39 -9.93
CA ALA A 30 -13.42 1.62 -9.52
C ALA A 30 -14.39 2.80 -9.40
N ILE A 31 -14.27 3.53 -8.29
CA ILE A 31 -14.75 4.90 -8.12
C ILE A 31 -13.52 5.80 -8.10
N VAL A 32 -13.44 6.75 -9.02
CA VAL A 32 -12.38 7.76 -9.06
C VAL A 32 -12.93 9.07 -8.52
N VAL A 33 -12.27 9.65 -7.52
CA VAL A 33 -12.56 11.00 -7.04
C VAL A 33 -11.52 11.95 -7.62
N ALA A 34 -11.89 12.64 -8.70
CA ALA A 34 -11.05 13.61 -9.40
C ALA A 34 -11.04 14.94 -8.62
N ASN A 35 -10.08 15.07 -7.71
CA ASN A 35 -9.96 16.15 -6.74
C ASN A 35 -9.26 17.37 -7.34
N GLY A 36 -10.05 18.31 -7.88
CA GLY A 36 -9.54 19.56 -8.42
C GLY A 36 -8.53 19.36 -9.56
N CYS A 37 -8.81 18.37 -10.43
CA CYS A 37 -7.97 18.08 -11.58
C CYS A 37 -8.05 19.21 -12.63
N ARG A 38 -6.92 19.49 -13.27
CA ARG A 38 -6.78 20.45 -14.37
C ARG A 38 -6.36 19.78 -15.67
N ASP A 39 -6.00 18.50 -15.62
CA ASP A 39 -5.68 17.67 -16.77
C ASP A 39 -6.88 16.78 -17.18
N ALA A 40 -6.63 15.81 -18.08
CA ALA A 40 -7.65 14.90 -18.56
C ALA A 40 -8.03 13.76 -17.58
N THR A 41 -7.69 13.82 -16.29
CA THR A 41 -7.88 12.71 -15.32
C THR A 41 -9.31 12.17 -15.32
N ALA A 42 -10.32 13.04 -15.23
CA ALA A 42 -11.72 12.64 -15.21
C ALA A 42 -12.16 11.96 -16.52
N ALA A 43 -11.80 12.55 -17.66
CA ALA A 43 -12.09 11.99 -18.98
C ALA A 43 -11.42 10.61 -19.19
N VAL A 44 -10.17 10.47 -18.74
CA VAL A 44 -9.43 9.20 -18.76
C VAL A 44 -10.11 8.17 -17.87
N ALA A 45 -10.54 8.54 -16.66
CA ALA A 45 -11.25 7.65 -15.74
C ALA A 45 -12.55 7.11 -16.35
N HIS A 46 -13.36 7.99 -16.94
CA HIS A 46 -14.59 7.61 -17.65
C HIS A 46 -14.32 6.64 -18.81
N LYS A 47 -13.30 6.94 -19.64
CA LYS A 47 -12.91 6.08 -20.77
C LYS A 47 -12.53 4.66 -20.33
N HIS A 48 -12.02 4.50 -19.12
CA HIS A 48 -11.64 3.21 -18.55
C HIS A 48 -12.77 2.54 -17.75
N GLY A 49 -13.98 3.10 -17.77
CA GLY A 49 -15.17 2.50 -17.14
C GLY A 49 -15.29 2.75 -15.64
N ALA A 50 -14.52 3.67 -15.07
CA ALA A 50 -14.68 4.07 -13.67
C ALA A 50 -15.92 4.94 -13.49
N PHE A 51 -16.55 4.86 -12.32
CA PHE A 51 -17.49 5.88 -11.87
C PHE A 51 -16.69 7.09 -11.35
N VAL A 52 -16.96 8.28 -11.86
CA VAL A 52 -16.15 9.46 -11.56
C VAL A 52 -16.95 10.45 -10.72
N ILE A 53 -16.31 10.95 -9.68
CA ILE A 53 -16.78 12.06 -8.86
C ILE A 53 -15.79 13.20 -9.07
N GLU A 54 -16.21 14.26 -9.76
CA GLU A 54 -15.41 15.46 -9.92
C GLU A 54 -15.68 16.44 -8.78
N THR A 55 -14.63 16.95 -8.16
CA THR A 55 -14.73 17.94 -7.08
C THR A 55 -13.85 19.15 -7.39
N PRO A 56 -14.17 20.34 -6.85
CA PRO A 56 -13.16 21.39 -6.74
C PRO A 56 -11.99 20.90 -5.87
N PRO A 57 -10.84 21.60 -5.86
CA PRO A 57 -9.75 21.29 -4.94
C PRO A 57 -10.24 21.26 -3.48
N LEU A 58 -10.15 20.08 -2.86
CA LEU A 58 -10.61 19.84 -1.49
C LEU A 58 -9.56 20.29 -0.47
N ALA A 59 -10.01 20.97 0.59
CA ALA A 59 -9.12 21.45 1.66
C ALA A 59 -8.49 20.29 2.45
N GLY A 60 -9.25 19.22 2.67
CA GLY A 60 -8.78 17.96 3.25
C GLY A 60 -8.06 17.06 2.24
N GLY A 61 -7.73 17.55 1.04
CA GLY A 61 -6.84 16.89 0.09
C GLY A 61 -7.22 15.44 -0.23
N VAL A 62 -6.24 14.53 -0.14
CA VAL A 62 -6.41 13.10 -0.44
C VAL A 62 -7.36 12.42 0.56
N GLY A 63 -7.30 12.76 1.85
CA GLY A 63 -8.17 12.15 2.86
C GLY A 63 -9.64 12.48 2.63
N GLU A 64 -9.96 13.73 2.30
CA GLU A 64 -11.33 14.13 1.99
C GLU A 64 -11.84 13.46 0.69
N ALA A 65 -10.99 13.36 -0.33
CA ALA A 65 -11.33 12.64 -1.55
C ALA A 65 -11.62 11.15 -1.29
N ARG A 66 -10.82 10.47 -0.45
CA ARG A 66 -11.06 9.08 -0.03
C ARG A 66 -12.37 8.96 0.74
N ALA A 67 -12.62 9.86 1.70
CA ALA A 67 -13.84 9.85 2.50
C ALA A 67 -15.10 9.97 1.62
N ILE A 68 -15.14 10.95 0.71
CA ILE A 68 -16.26 11.12 -0.24
C ILE A 68 -16.48 9.84 -1.07
N GLY A 69 -15.41 9.30 -1.65
CA GLY A 69 -15.52 8.12 -2.50
C GLY A 69 -15.97 6.87 -1.74
N LEU A 70 -15.48 6.68 -0.51
CA LEU A 70 -15.82 5.52 0.33
C LEU A 70 -17.27 5.59 0.81
N GLU A 71 -17.77 6.76 1.20
CA GLU A 71 -19.20 6.92 1.52
C GLU A 71 -20.10 6.56 0.33
N ILE A 72 -19.77 7.03 -0.87
CA ILE A 72 -20.51 6.68 -2.09
C ILE A 72 -20.37 5.18 -2.43
N ALA A 73 -19.19 4.59 -2.21
CA ALA A 73 -18.98 3.15 -2.41
C ALA A 73 -19.93 2.34 -1.51
N LEU A 74 -20.08 2.71 -0.24
CA LEU A 74 -20.93 1.99 0.72
C LEU A 74 -22.41 2.00 0.34
N LEU A 75 -22.90 3.07 -0.31
CA LEU A 75 -24.28 3.13 -0.80
C LEU A 75 -24.59 2.04 -1.84
N ARG A 76 -23.57 1.52 -2.54
CA ARG A 76 -23.68 0.45 -3.53
C ARG A 76 -23.65 -0.96 -2.92
N ARG A 77 -23.69 -1.06 -1.59
CA ARG A 77 -23.71 -2.33 -0.82
C ARG A 77 -22.64 -3.33 -1.30
N PRO A 78 -21.36 -2.93 -1.33
CA PRO A 78 -20.28 -3.84 -1.69
C PRO A 78 -20.10 -4.93 -0.63
N SER A 79 -19.57 -6.07 -1.04
CA SER A 79 -19.13 -7.13 -0.12
C SER A 79 -17.99 -6.63 0.77
N TRP A 80 -17.07 -5.83 0.20
CA TRP A 80 -16.04 -5.09 0.91
C TRP A 80 -15.57 -3.91 0.06
N VAL A 81 -15.00 -2.91 0.73
CA VAL A 81 -14.47 -1.69 0.10
C VAL A 81 -12.97 -1.61 0.27
N MET A 82 -12.30 -0.96 -0.67
CA MET A 82 -10.89 -0.65 -0.55
C MET A 82 -10.57 0.72 -1.10
N THR A 83 -9.37 1.18 -0.83
CA THR A 83 -8.82 2.39 -1.42
C THR A 83 -7.38 2.16 -1.85
N THR A 84 -6.99 2.80 -2.95
CA THR A 84 -5.63 2.74 -3.50
C THR A 84 -5.30 4.04 -4.22
N ASP A 85 -4.02 4.38 -4.34
CA ASP A 85 -3.60 5.61 -5.02
C ASP A 85 -3.71 5.51 -6.55
N ALA A 86 -3.87 6.65 -7.21
CA ALA A 86 -4.03 6.73 -8.67
C ALA A 86 -2.77 6.34 -9.47
N ASP A 87 -1.61 6.25 -8.81
CA ASP A 87 -0.33 5.80 -9.35
C ASP A 87 0.11 4.44 -8.83
N CYS A 88 -0.82 3.67 -8.25
CA CYS A 88 -0.60 2.33 -7.76
C CYS A 88 -1.25 1.27 -8.66
N THR A 89 -0.60 0.12 -8.79
CA THR A 89 -1.17 -1.05 -9.50
C THR A 89 -1.19 -2.26 -8.59
N LEU A 90 -2.32 -2.98 -8.54
CA LEU A 90 -2.39 -4.23 -7.80
C LEU A 90 -1.56 -5.30 -8.51
N ALA A 91 -0.79 -6.07 -7.74
CA ALA A 91 -0.23 -7.33 -8.23
C ALA A 91 -1.36 -8.32 -8.57
N HIS A 92 -1.03 -9.40 -9.28
CA HIS A 92 -2.02 -10.42 -9.60
C HIS A 92 -2.53 -11.12 -8.33
N GLY A 93 -3.81 -11.45 -8.24
CA GLY A 93 -4.37 -12.18 -7.09
C GLY A 93 -4.48 -11.38 -5.79
N THR A 94 -4.01 -10.13 -5.75
CA THR A 94 -4.08 -9.28 -4.55
C THR A 94 -5.51 -9.16 -4.00
N ALA A 95 -6.52 -9.02 -4.86
CA ALA A 95 -7.91 -8.94 -4.39
C ALA A 95 -8.41 -10.26 -3.81
N THR A 96 -7.95 -11.40 -4.33
CA THR A 96 -8.26 -12.73 -3.75
C THR A 96 -7.61 -12.90 -2.37
N VAL A 97 -6.36 -12.49 -2.22
CA VAL A 97 -5.66 -12.53 -0.93
C VAL A 97 -6.34 -11.63 0.10
N LEU A 98 -6.71 -10.40 -0.29
CA LEU A 98 -7.46 -9.50 0.58
C LEU A 98 -8.84 -10.05 0.96
N ALA A 99 -9.57 -10.65 0.01
CA ALA A 99 -10.87 -11.26 0.30
C ALA A 99 -10.76 -12.36 1.36
N ARG A 100 -9.77 -13.26 1.22
CA ARG A 100 -9.50 -14.31 2.21
C ARG A 100 -9.11 -13.74 3.57
N ALA A 101 -8.25 -12.72 3.60
CA ALA A 101 -7.87 -12.07 4.85
C ALA A 101 -9.09 -11.43 5.54
N LEU A 102 -10.02 -10.87 4.76
CA LEU A 102 -11.27 -10.31 5.24
C LEU A 102 -12.31 -11.38 5.64
N ASP A 103 -12.05 -12.68 5.51
CA ASP A 103 -12.91 -13.73 6.10
C ASP A 103 -12.70 -13.83 7.62
N ASP A 104 -11.47 -13.61 8.08
CA ASP A 104 -11.07 -13.70 9.50
C ASP A 104 -10.81 -12.34 10.15
N ALA A 105 -10.53 -11.30 9.35
CA ALA A 105 -10.27 -9.93 9.81
C ALA A 105 -11.36 -8.94 9.35
N GLU A 106 -11.44 -7.81 10.04
CA GLU A 106 -12.37 -6.72 9.76
C GLU A 106 -11.80 -5.69 8.78
N ALA A 107 -10.48 -5.55 8.76
CA ALA A 107 -9.73 -4.73 7.82
C ALA A 107 -8.42 -5.41 7.42
N ALA A 108 -7.87 -4.99 6.29
CA ALA A 108 -6.57 -5.45 5.84
C ALA A 108 -5.77 -4.30 5.22
N PHE A 109 -4.47 -4.27 5.48
CA PHE A 109 -3.52 -3.45 4.72
C PHE A 109 -2.83 -4.32 3.67
N GLY A 110 -2.51 -3.72 2.53
CA GLY A 110 -1.63 -4.33 1.53
C GLY A 110 -0.18 -3.95 1.73
N ARG A 111 0.72 -4.80 1.24
CA ARG A 111 2.16 -4.55 1.19
C ARG A 111 2.49 -3.71 -0.04
N VAL A 112 3.13 -2.57 0.19
CA VAL A 112 3.64 -1.70 -0.87
C VAL A 112 5.01 -2.18 -1.29
N VAL A 113 5.17 -2.37 -2.60
CA VAL A 113 6.44 -2.65 -3.27
C VAL A 113 6.69 -1.54 -4.30
N PRO A 114 7.91 -1.04 -4.47
CA PRO A 114 8.19 -0.03 -5.47
C PRO A 114 8.08 -0.61 -6.89
N ASP A 115 7.63 0.20 -7.86
CA ASP A 115 7.75 -0.13 -9.28
C ASP A 115 9.22 -0.40 -9.63
N ALA A 116 9.51 -1.61 -10.13
CA ALA A 116 10.89 -2.06 -10.34
C ALA A 116 11.64 -1.20 -11.35
N GLY A 117 10.96 -0.74 -12.42
CA GLY A 117 11.56 0.08 -13.46
C GLY A 117 11.88 1.48 -12.96
N GLU A 118 10.96 2.12 -12.24
CA GLU A 118 11.20 3.43 -11.64
C GLU A 118 12.22 3.36 -10.50
N PHE A 119 12.17 2.31 -9.68
CA PHE A 119 13.12 2.10 -8.59
C PHE A 119 14.54 1.94 -9.11
N ALA A 120 14.75 1.17 -10.18
CA ALA A 120 16.06 1.00 -10.81
C ALA A 120 16.68 2.33 -11.28
N ASN A 121 15.84 3.32 -11.62
CA ASN A 121 16.27 4.65 -12.05
C ASN A 121 16.65 5.60 -10.88
N LEU A 122 16.39 5.21 -9.62
CA LEU A 122 16.81 6.01 -8.47
C LEU A 122 18.33 5.91 -8.23
N PRO A 123 18.96 6.90 -7.59
CA PRO A 123 20.38 6.81 -7.21
C PRO A 123 20.68 5.56 -6.36
N ALA A 124 21.84 4.95 -6.53
CA ALA A 124 22.21 3.69 -5.88
C ALA A 124 22.08 3.75 -4.35
N ALA A 125 22.52 4.86 -3.72
CA ALA A 125 22.39 5.06 -2.28
C ALA A 125 20.92 5.04 -1.80
N VAL A 126 20.00 5.63 -2.58
CA VAL A 126 18.56 5.63 -2.26
C VAL A 126 17.97 4.22 -2.38
N ARG A 127 18.39 3.47 -3.42
CA ARG A 127 17.93 2.09 -3.61
C ARG A 127 18.42 1.18 -2.49
N GLN A 128 19.70 1.24 -2.15
CA GLN A 128 20.30 0.44 -1.09
C GLN A 128 19.64 0.72 0.26
N HIS A 129 19.51 2.00 0.61
CA HIS A 129 18.82 2.42 1.83
C HIS A 129 17.37 1.91 1.87
N GLY A 130 16.61 2.11 0.79
CA GLY A 130 15.22 1.66 0.71
C GLY A 130 15.03 0.15 0.81
N LEU A 131 15.92 -0.64 0.19
CA LEU A 131 15.90 -2.11 0.29
C LEU A 131 16.17 -2.58 1.73
N LEU A 132 17.13 -1.96 2.42
CA LEU A 132 17.44 -2.29 3.81
C LEU A 132 16.31 -1.87 4.77
N GLU A 133 15.66 -0.73 4.55
CA GLU A 133 14.48 -0.35 5.32
C GLU A 133 13.34 -1.35 5.17
N ASP A 134 13.00 -1.74 3.93
CA ASP A 134 11.94 -2.72 3.67
C ASP A 134 12.30 -4.10 4.24
N ARG A 135 13.59 -4.49 4.16
CA ARG A 135 14.08 -5.73 4.76
C ARG A 135 13.97 -5.72 6.28
N ARG A 136 14.42 -4.65 6.95
CA ARG A 136 14.30 -4.48 8.40
C ARG A 136 12.85 -4.58 8.84
N ASP A 137 11.95 -3.84 8.18
CA ASP A 137 10.53 -3.81 8.56
C ASP A 137 9.85 -5.16 8.31
N SER A 138 10.23 -5.84 7.23
CA SER A 138 9.83 -7.22 6.95
C SER A 138 10.27 -8.20 8.03
N LEU A 139 11.54 -8.16 8.44
CA LEU A 139 12.08 -9.05 9.48
C LEU A 139 11.40 -8.81 10.83
N ARG A 140 11.23 -7.54 11.24
CA ARG A 140 10.49 -7.18 12.46
C ARG A 140 9.07 -7.73 12.42
N ALA A 141 8.36 -7.54 11.31
CA ALA A 141 6.99 -8.01 11.16
C ALA A 141 6.85 -9.54 11.20
N LEU A 142 7.80 -10.28 10.63
CA LEU A 142 7.82 -11.74 10.71
C LEU A 142 8.05 -12.22 12.15
N ILE A 143 9.02 -11.62 12.85
CA ILE A 143 9.27 -11.94 14.26
C ILE A 143 8.03 -11.64 15.11
N ASP A 144 7.47 -10.43 14.97
CA ASP A 144 6.28 -10.02 15.73
C ASP A 144 5.06 -10.89 15.41
N GLY A 145 4.89 -11.26 14.13
CA GLY A 145 3.81 -12.15 13.69
C GLY A 145 3.93 -13.56 14.27
N ILE A 146 5.15 -14.13 14.31
CA ILE A 146 5.40 -15.44 14.93
C ILE A 146 5.09 -15.39 16.43
N MET A 147 5.54 -14.34 17.11
CA MET A 147 5.36 -14.18 18.55
C MET A 147 3.90 -13.93 18.93
N ALA A 148 3.17 -13.16 18.12
CA ALA A 148 1.77 -12.83 18.39
C ALA A 148 0.81 -13.96 18.01
N ALA A 149 1.13 -14.76 16.97
CA ALA A 149 0.35 -15.91 16.50
C ALA A 149 -1.16 -15.63 16.35
N LEU A 150 -1.50 -14.45 15.82
CA LEU A 150 -2.88 -14.00 15.68
C LEU A 150 -3.59 -14.78 14.55
N PRO A 151 -4.71 -15.47 14.81
CA PRO A 151 -5.40 -16.28 13.80
C PRO A 151 -5.85 -15.46 12.57
N TRP A 152 -6.23 -14.20 12.78
CA TRP A 152 -6.68 -13.28 11.72
C TRP A 152 -5.52 -12.55 11.01
N ASN A 153 -4.27 -12.77 11.42
CA ASN A 153 -3.08 -12.22 10.77
C ASN A 153 -1.94 -13.26 10.78
N PRO A 154 -2.13 -14.39 10.08
CA PRO A 154 -1.17 -15.50 10.10
C PRO A 154 0.15 -15.10 9.42
N THR A 155 1.23 -15.76 9.82
CA THR A 155 2.54 -15.59 9.18
C THR A 155 2.62 -16.36 7.85
N PRO A 156 3.36 -15.85 6.84
CA PRO A 156 4.05 -14.57 6.84
C PRO A 156 3.07 -13.37 6.73
N CYS A 157 3.33 -12.34 7.52
CA CYS A 157 2.60 -11.06 7.48
C CYS A 157 3.58 -9.90 7.45
N HIS A 158 3.19 -8.80 6.82
CA HIS A 158 4.01 -7.57 6.77
C HIS A 158 3.68 -6.60 7.91
N GLY A 159 4.55 -5.63 8.15
CA GLY A 159 4.37 -4.62 9.20
C GLY A 159 3.77 -3.30 8.71
N GLN A 160 3.69 -3.10 7.39
CA GLN A 160 3.26 -1.85 6.79
C GLN A 160 1.78 -1.51 7.10
N SER A 161 1.47 -0.22 7.22
CA SER A 161 0.08 0.30 7.28
C SER A 161 -0.10 1.50 6.32
N PRO A 162 0.05 1.30 5.00
CA PRO A 162 0.12 2.38 4.03
C PRO A 162 -1.26 2.82 3.51
N GLY A 163 -1.42 4.09 3.17
CA GLY A 163 -2.60 4.59 2.43
C GLY A 163 -2.76 4.01 1.02
N ALA A 164 -1.68 3.48 0.43
CA ALA A 164 -1.66 2.98 -0.93
C ALA A 164 -2.52 1.72 -1.16
N LEU A 165 -2.83 0.96 -0.10
CA LEU A 165 -3.79 -0.15 -0.17
C LEU A 165 -4.35 -0.46 1.22
N ILE A 166 -5.63 -0.13 1.42
CA ILE A 166 -6.38 -0.49 2.62
C ILE A 166 -7.75 -1.05 2.19
N ALA A 167 -8.18 -2.13 2.82
CA ALA A 167 -9.46 -2.78 2.58
C ALA A 167 -10.24 -2.98 3.90
N TRP A 168 -11.56 -2.92 3.82
CA TRP A 168 -12.45 -3.10 4.97
C TRP A 168 -13.70 -3.88 4.61
N ARG A 169 -14.21 -4.61 5.59
CA ARG A 169 -15.64 -4.90 5.63
C ARG A 169 -16.44 -3.58 5.78
N PRO A 170 -17.64 -3.46 5.17
CA PRO A 170 -18.41 -2.21 5.20
C PRO A 170 -18.79 -1.73 6.61
N ASP A 171 -19.03 -2.65 7.54
CA ASP A 171 -19.30 -2.38 8.96
C ASP A 171 -18.05 -1.93 9.70
N ALA A 172 -16.91 -2.58 9.46
CA ALA A 172 -15.61 -2.21 10.03
C ALA A 172 -15.18 -0.79 9.65
N TYR A 173 -15.36 -0.41 8.39
CA TYR A 173 -15.09 0.97 7.96
C TYR A 173 -15.92 1.99 8.76
N ARG A 174 -17.22 1.75 8.94
CA ARG A 174 -18.09 2.62 9.75
C ARG A 174 -17.70 2.62 11.22
N ALA A 175 -17.40 1.46 11.80
CA ALA A 175 -16.97 1.33 13.19
C ALA A 175 -15.65 2.06 13.48
N SER A 176 -14.75 2.13 12.49
CA SER A 176 -13.50 2.89 12.60
C SER A 176 -13.66 4.42 12.50
N GLY A 177 -14.85 4.92 12.17
CA GLY A 177 -15.11 6.35 11.97
C GLY A 177 -14.72 6.88 10.58
N GLY A 178 -14.34 5.99 9.66
CA GLY A 178 -13.96 6.32 8.29
C GLY A 178 -12.61 7.05 8.16
N ILE A 179 -12.27 7.45 6.93
CA ILE A 179 -11.03 8.20 6.67
C ILE A 179 -11.21 9.66 7.11
N ALA A 180 -10.28 10.16 7.93
CA ALA A 180 -10.28 11.56 8.33
C ALA A 180 -10.02 12.47 7.11
N PRO A 181 -10.81 13.55 6.91
CA PRO A 181 -10.68 14.45 5.76
C PRO A 181 -9.48 15.39 5.94
N LEU A 182 -8.27 14.85 5.84
CA LEU A 182 -7.02 15.54 6.12
C LEU A 182 -6.09 15.51 4.91
N PRO A 183 -5.33 16.60 4.67
CA PRO A 183 -4.45 16.70 3.51
C PRO A 183 -3.20 15.82 3.61
N ARG A 184 -2.91 15.26 4.79
CA ARG A 184 -1.77 14.39 5.08
C ARG A 184 -2.06 13.46 6.25
N GLU A 185 -1.35 12.34 6.28
CA GLU A 185 -1.36 11.37 7.39
C GLU A 185 -2.74 10.78 7.70
N GLU A 186 -3.66 10.85 6.75
CA GLU A 186 -5.00 10.27 6.86
C GLU A 186 -4.92 8.75 7.04
N ASP A 187 -3.92 8.12 6.42
CA ASP A 187 -3.63 6.68 6.51
C ASP A 187 -3.10 6.28 7.89
N ARG A 188 -2.18 7.08 8.46
CA ARG A 188 -1.68 6.89 9.83
C ARG A 188 -2.81 7.02 10.84
N ARG A 189 -3.68 8.03 10.69
CA ARG A 189 -4.85 8.19 11.57
C ARG A 189 -5.83 7.04 11.44
N MET A 190 -6.03 6.54 10.23
CA MET A 190 -6.84 5.35 10.00
C MET A 190 -6.25 4.10 10.68
N ALA A 191 -4.94 3.87 10.58
CA ALA A 191 -4.29 2.75 11.27
C ALA A 191 -4.44 2.85 12.80
N VAL A 192 -4.35 4.06 13.35
CA VAL A 192 -4.62 4.33 14.77
C VAL A 192 -6.09 4.09 15.10
N ALA A 193 -7.03 4.54 14.26
CA ALA A 193 -8.46 4.38 14.46
C ALA A 193 -8.89 2.91 14.47
N LEU A 194 -8.36 2.08 13.56
CA LEU A 194 -8.59 0.64 13.53
C LEU A 194 -8.14 -0.03 14.85
N SER A 195 -6.96 0.36 15.34
CA SER A 195 -6.43 -0.13 16.63
C SER A 195 -7.28 0.33 17.82
N ALA A 196 -7.70 1.59 17.83
CA ALA A 196 -8.53 2.18 18.89
C ALA A 196 -9.93 1.53 18.95
N ALA A 197 -10.49 1.18 17.79
CA ALA A 197 -11.74 0.44 17.67
C ALA A 197 -11.59 -1.06 17.99
N ARG A 198 -10.36 -1.53 18.28
CA ARG A 198 -10.03 -2.94 18.57
C ARG A 198 -10.45 -3.91 17.46
N LEU A 199 -10.43 -3.45 16.21
CA LEU A 199 -10.76 -4.28 15.06
C LEU A 199 -9.60 -5.21 14.73
N ARG A 200 -9.92 -6.42 14.25
CA ARG A 200 -8.90 -7.34 13.73
C ARG A 200 -8.40 -6.84 12.39
N VAL A 201 -7.09 -6.58 12.31
CA VAL A 201 -6.43 -6.07 11.11
C VAL A 201 -5.43 -7.10 10.59
N ALA A 202 -5.65 -7.57 9.37
CA ALA A 202 -4.73 -8.44 8.66
C ALA A 202 -3.69 -7.65 7.84
N ARG A 203 -2.53 -8.25 7.63
CA ARG A 203 -1.42 -7.74 6.81
C ARG A 203 -0.81 -8.86 5.98
N PRO A 204 -1.62 -9.51 5.12
CA PRO A 204 -1.18 -10.69 4.38
C PRO A 204 -0.01 -10.36 3.46
N TRP A 205 1.04 -11.18 3.50
CA TRP A 205 2.28 -10.93 2.77
C TRP A 205 2.11 -10.75 1.25
N ASP A 206 1.17 -11.49 0.67
CA ASP A 206 0.95 -11.58 -0.77
C ASP A 206 -0.08 -10.58 -1.32
N ALA A 207 -0.72 -9.77 -0.45
CA ALA A 207 -1.57 -8.67 -0.91
C ALA A 207 -0.71 -7.48 -1.32
N VAL A 208 -0.16 -7.52 -2.54
CA VAL A 208 0.83 -6.54 -3.00
C VAL A 208 0.18 -5.44 -3.84
N VAL A 209 0.59 -4.20 -3.56
CA VAL A 209 0.37 -3.04 -4.41
C VAL A 209 1.74 -2.47 -4.84
N VAL A 210 1.88 -2.20 -6.14
CA VAL A 210 3.08 -1.63 -6.72
C VAL A 210 2.90 -0.12 -6.82
N ALA A 211 3.77 0.65 -6.16
CA ALA A 211 3.69 2.11 -6.09
C ALA A 211 4.79 2.79 -6.92
N SER A 212 4.48 3.95 -7.49
CA SER A 212 5.46 4.74 -8.24
C SER A 212 6.61 5.24 -7.35
N CYS A 213 7.78 5.44 -7.95
CA CYS A 213 8.97 6.00 -7.30
C CYS A 213 9.24 7.45 -7.72
N ARG A 214 8.21 8.17 -8.18
CA ARG A 214 8.33 9.54 -8.67
C ARG A 214 8.86 10.49 -7.59
N LEU A 215 9.70 11.44 -8.01
CA LEU A 215 10.25 12.48 -7.12
C LEU A 215 9.33 13.70 -6.95
N ARG A 216 8.24 13.78 -7.73
CA ARG A 216 7.30 14.90 -7.73
C ARG A 216 5.87 14.39 -7.58
N GLY A 217 5.38 14.38 -6.34
CA GLY A 217 4.02 13.99 -5.99
C GLY A 217 3.04 15.15 -5.98
N ARG A 218 1.81 14.85 -5.54
CA ARG A 218 0.71 15.83 -5.38
C ARG A 218 0.25 15.97 -3.93
N ALA A 219 0.56 14.98 -3.09
CA ALA A 219 0.35 15.00 -1.64
C ALA A 219 1.57 15.58 -0.92
N PRO A 220 1.43 16.70 -0.18
CA PRO A 220 2.53 17.27 0.59
C PRO A 220 3.04 16.31 1.67
N GLY A 221 4.37 16.11 1.73
CA GLY A 221 4.98 15.21 2.72
C GLY A 221 4.76 13.71 2.45
N GLY A 222 4.20 13.35 1.28
CA GLY A 222 4.06 11.97 0.86
C GLY A 222 5.36 11.34 0.37
N MET A 223 5.29 10.09 -0.10
CA MET A 223 6.46 9.29 -0.45
C MET A 223 7.36 9.97 -1.49
N ALA A 224 6.80 10.65 -2.50
CA ALA A 224 7.58 11.37 -3.50
C ALA A 224 8.50 12.45 -2.88
N THR A 225 8.03 13.17 -1.85
CA THR A 225 8.84 14.13 -1.11
C THR A 225 9.98 13.43 -0.37
N THR A 226 9.69 12.29 0.28
CA THR A 226 10.69 11.47 0.98
C THR A 226 11.77 10.95 0.03
N ILE A 227 11.40 10.38 -1.12
CA ILE A 227 12.36 9.91 -2.11
C ILE A 227 13.21 11.09 -2.61
N ALA A 228 12.58 12.23 -2.95
CA ALA A 228 13.31 13.41 -3.41
C ALA A 228 14.28 13.97 -2.36
N ALA A 229 13.91 13.98 -1.08
CA ALA A 229 14.81 14.39 0.00
C ALA A 229 16.03 13.45 0.10
N ARG A 230 15.80 12.14 0.04
CA ARG A 230 16.86 11.12 0.05
C ARG A 230 17.84 11.24 -1.10
N THR A 231 17.39 11.66 -2.29
CA THR A 231 18.32 11.91 -3.42
C THR A 231 19.32 13.04 -3.17
N ARG A 232 19.11 13.86 -2.14
CA ARG A 232 19.96 15.02 -1.80
C ARG A 232 20.71 14.86 -0.48
N ALA A 233 20.45 13.77 0.24
CA ALA A 233 21.05 13.49 1.54
C ALA A 233 22.23 12.52 1.40
N ASP A 234 23.19 12.61 2.32
CA ASP A 234 24.15 11.52 2.55
C ASP A 234 23.51 10.49 3.47
N LEU A 235 23.22 9.31 2.94
CA LEU A 235 22.55 8.22 3.66
C LEU A 235 23.54 7.20 4.23
N SER A 236 24.85 7.41 4.10
CA SER A 236 25.85 6.36 4.32
C SER A 236 25.83 5.79 5.74
N ALA A 237 25.83 6.65 6.75
CA ALA A 237 25.82 6.24 8.16
C ALA A 237 24.52 5.52 8.55
N GLU A 238 23.38 6.05 8.11
CA GLU A 238 22.07 5.46 8.39
C GLU A 238 21.92 4.11 7.68
N THR A 239 22.41 4.00 6.45
CA THR A 239 22.39 2.76 5.67
C THR A 239 23.25 1.68 6.32
N ALA A 240 24.42 2.02 6.85
CA ALA A 240 25.26 1.08 7.59
C ALA A 240 24.55 0.58 8.87
N ALA A 241 23.95 1.49 9.64
CA ALA A 241 23.20 1.12 10.84
C ALA A 241 21.99 0.21 10.53
N LEU A 242 21.32 0.42 9.39
CA LEU A 242 20.24 -0.46 8.93
C LEU A 242 20.71 -1.88 8.58
N ASP A 243 21.88 -2.01 7.97
CA ASP A 243 22.43 -3.32 7.61
C ASP A 243 22.85 -4.12 8.87
N ASP A 244 23.47 -3.44 9.85
CA ASP A 244 23.75 -4.02 11.17
C ASP A 244 22.47 -4.50 11.84
N GLU A 245 21.41 -3.68 11.81
CA GLU A 245 20.12 -4.03 12.39
C GLU A 245 19.47 -5.23 11.68
N CYS A 246 19.50 -5.26 10.34
CA CYS A 246 19.03 -6.40 9.56
C CYS A 246 19.74 -7.69 9.97
N SER A 247 21.05 -7.63 10.23
CA SER A 247 21.85 -8.79 10.66
C SER A 247 21.43 -9.30 12.02
N ALA A 248 21.20 -8.41 12.97
CA ALA A 248 20.68 -8.78 14.29
C ALA A 248 19.27 -9.40 14.20
N LEU A 249 18.39 -8.83 13.38
CA LEU A 249 17.03 -9.33 13.19
C LEU A 249 16.99 -10.68 12.47
N GLU A 250 17.84 -10.90 11.46
CA GLU A 250 17.97 -12.20 10.80
C GLU A 250 18.42 -13.30 11.76
N HIS A 251 19.43 -13.00 12.60
CA HIS A 251 19.85 -13.94 13.62
C HIS A 251 18.69 -14.27 14.58
N ARG A 252 17.94 -13.26 15.02
CA ARG A 252 16.78 -13.45 15.88
C ARG A 252 15.67 -14.27 15.20
N LEU A 253 15.37 -14.00 13.93
CA LEU A 253 14.37 -14.75 13.17
C LEU A 253 14.80 -16.21 12.98
N ALA A 254 16.09 -16.47 12.73
CA ALA A 254 16.64 -17.82 12.57
C ALA A 254 16.48 -18.69 13.81
N MET A 255 16.44 -18.08 15.00
CA MET A 255 16.15 -18.78 16.26
C MET A 255 14.67 -19.17 16.43
N LEU A 256 13.76 -18.55 15.67
CA LEU A 256 12.32 -18.80 15.71
C LEU A 256 11.83 -19.65 14.53
N LEU A 257 12.45 -19.49 13.35
CA LEU A 257 12.03 -20.11 12.11
C LEU A 257 13.27 -20.40 11.24
N PRO A 258 13.45 -21.63 10.74
CA PRO A 258 14.62 -21.96 9.92
C PRO A 258 14.65 -21.11 8.64
N PRO A 259 15.83 -20.69 8.14
CA PRO A 259 15.95 -19.87 6.94
C PRO A 259 15.24 -20.40 5.70
N SER A 260 15.11 -21.73 5.56
CA SER A 260 14.40 -22.37 4.45
C SER A 260 12.89 -22.11 4.43
N ALA A 261 12.32 -21.65 5.55
CA ALA A 261 10.90 -21.34 5.70
C ALA A 261 10.61 -19.83 5.64
N TRP A 262 11.64 -19.00 5.42
CA TRP A 262 11.44 -17.56 5.30
C TRP A 262 10.74 -17.23 3.97
N PRO A 263 9.82 -16.24 3.95
CA PRO A 263 9.32 -15.73 2.69
C PRO A 263 10.43 -15.04 1.90
N ALA A 264 10.16 -14.72 0.64
CA ALA A 264 11.08 -13.91 -0.16
C ALA A 264 11.23 -12.50 0.46
N LEU A 265 12.33 -12.29 1.17
CA LEU A 265 12.67 -11.03 1.81
C LEU A 265 13.35 -10.07 0.81
N PRO A 266 13.16 -8.75 0.95
CA PRO A 266 13.86 -7.75 0.12
C PRO A 266 15.37 -7.97 0.16
N ALA A 267 16.03 -7.98 -1.01
CA ALA A 267 17.44 -8.35 -1.11
C ALA A 267 18.35 -7.41 -0.30
N ARG A 268 19.37 -7.98 0.36
CA ARG A 268 20.58 -7.23 0.72
C ARG A 268 21.33 -7.03 -0.59
N TYR A 269 21.54 -5.78 -0.98
CA TYR A 269 22.07 -5.46 -2.30
C TYR A 269 23.50 -6.02 -2.50
N GLU A 270 23.66 -7.05 -3.35
CA GLU A 270 24.97 -7.57 -3.81
C GLU A 270 25.21 -7.28 -5.31
N GLY A 271 24.91 -6.06 -5.76
CA GLY A 271 25.37 -5.57 -7.07
C GLY A 271 24.53 -5.93 -8.30
N VAL A 272 23.44 -6.69 -8.17
CA VAL A 272 22.44 -6.87 -9.25
C VAL A 272 21.04 -6.59 -8.69
N CYS A 273 20.34 -5.67 -9.35
CA CYS A 273 19.02 -5.18 -8.96
C CYS A 273 17.94 -6.24 -9.26
N ASP A 274 17.71 -7.20 -8.35
CA ASP A 274 16.46 -7.95 -8.32
C ASP A 274 15.53 -7.27 -7.29
N VAL A 275 14.78 -6.26 -7.75
CA VAL A 275 13.53 -5.92 -7.06
C VAL A 275 12.68 -7.17 -7.17
N LEU A 276 12.43 -7.83 -6.04
CA LEU A 276 11.74 -9.12 -5.94
C LEU A 276 10.75 -9.31 -7.09
N ALA A 277 11.14 -10.10 -8.10
CA ALA A 277 10.19 -10.60 -9.07
C ALA A 277 9.10 -11.27 -8.23
N VAL A 278 7.86 -10.80 -8.35
CA VAL A 278 6.69 -11.34 -7.66
C VAL A 278 6.54 -12.80 -8.11
N ARG A 279 7.27 -13.71 -7.46
CA ARG A 279 7.08 -15.15 -7.59
C ARG A 279 5.97 -15.50 -6.63
N GLN A 280 4.74 -15.41 -7.14
CA GLN A 280 3.62 -16.02 -6.44
C GLN A 280 3.73 -17.52 -6.58
N THR A 281 3.78 -18.19 -5.43
CA THR A 281 3.43 -19.61 -5.33
C THR A 281 2.01 -19.74 -5.88
N ALA A 282 1.82 -20.55 -6.92
CA ALA A 282 0.50 -20.83 -7.44
C ALA A 282 -0.38 -21.35 -6.29
N ILE A 283 -1.48 -20.65 -6.01
CA ILE A 283 -2.58 -21.17 -5.19
C ILE A 283 -3.65 -21.70 -6.12
#